data_AF-X1RVF7-F1
#
_entry.id   AF-X1RVF7-F1
#
_cell.length_a   1.000
_cell.length_b   1.000
_cell.length_c   1.000
_cell.angle_alpha   90.00
_cell.angle_beta   90.00
_cell.angle_gamma   90.00
#
_symmetry.space_group_name_H-M   'P 1'
#
loop_
_entity.id
_entity.type
_entity.pdbx_description
1 polymer ?
#
loop_
_entity_poly.entity_id
_entity_poly.type
_entity_poly.pdbx_seq_one_letter_code
_entity_poly.pdbx_strand_id
1 'polypeptide(L)' 'KKPIGKVIIDDFEEDDYLIDDSALAYRSSKGLVIITGCSHSGICNIVEFAKKICKDNRIIDIVGGFHLLNPKKEQL' A
#
# COMPACT_ATOMS: atom_id res chain seq x y z
N LYS A 1 8.38 13.41 -5.66
CA LYS A 1 7.11 12.73 -6.02
C LYS A 1 6.17 13.79 -6.60
N LYS A 2 5.21 13.42 -7.47
CA LYS A 2 4.11 14.33 -7.79
C LYS A 2 3.06 14.24 -6.66
N PRO A 3 2.41 15.33 -6.26
CA PRO A 3 1.31 15.26 -5.30
C PRO A 3 0.15 14.44 -5.88
N ILE A 4 -0.51 13.66 -5.02
CA ILE A 4 -1.73 12.92 -5.35
C ILE A 4 -2.94 13.86 -5.27
N GLY A 5 -2.90 14.81 -4.34
CA GLY A 5 -3.98 15.77 -4.11
C GLY A 5 -3.53 16.96 -3.28
N LYS A 6 -4.49 17.52 -2.53
CA LYS A 6 -4.32 18.66 -1.63
C LYS A 6 -4.86 18.29 -0.26
N VAL A 7 -4.23 18.80 0.80
CA VAL A 7 -4.67 18.65 2.19
C VAL A 7 -4.74 20.02 2.84
N ILE A 8 -5.67 20.22 3.78
CA ILE A 8 -5.75 21.45 4.57
C ILE A 8 -5.14 21.18 5.95
N ILE A 9 -4.11 21.93 6.30
CA ILE A 9 -3.44 21.89 7.61
C ILE A 9 -3.45 23.31 8.16
N ASP A 10 -4.02 23.50 9.35
CA ASP A 10 -4.14 24.81 10.01
C ASP A 10 -4.67 25.93 9.09
N ASP A 11 -5.73 25.64 8.32
CA ASP A 11 -6.36 26.51 7.32
C ASP A 11 -5.52 26.83 6.07
N PHE A 12 -4.35 26.19 5.88
CA PHE A 12 -3.53 26.31 4.68
C PHE A 12 -3.64 25.08 3.79
N GLU A 13 -3.77 25.30 2.48
CA GLU A 13 -3.75 24.23 1.49
C GLU A 13 -2.30 23.83 1.15
N GLU A 14 -1.96 22.57 1.38
CA GLU A 14 -0.66 21.98 1.09
C GLU A 14 -0.77 20.84 0.07
N ASP A 15 0.34 20.53 -0.60
CA ASP A 15 0.45 19.39 -1.51
C ASP A 15 0.40 18.06 -0.71
N ASP A 16 -0.58 17.21 -1.01
CA ASP A 16 -0.70 15.90 -0.37
C ASP A 16 0.07 14.85 -1.19
N TYR A 17 1.12 14.33 -0.57
CA TYR A 17 1.96 13.26 -1.13
C TYR A 17 1.54 11.86 -0.66
N LEU A 18 0.52 11.78 0.20
CA LEU A 18 -0.03 10.54 0.76
C LEU A 18 1.08 9.68 1.36
N ILE A 19 1.83 10.30 2.28
CA ILE A 19 2.99 9.67 2.94
C ILE A 19 2.53 8.43 3.74
N ASP A 20 1.32 8.51 4.31
CA ASP A 20 0.72 7.46 5.12
C ASP A 20 -0.10 6.49 4.26
N ASP A 21 0.58 5.56 3.58
CA ASP A 21 -0.09 4.45 2.91
C ASP A 21 -0.37 3.33 3.93
N SER A 22 -1.64 3.00 4.10
CA SER A 22 -2.10 2.01 5.08
C SER A 22 -2.71 0.80 4.39
N ALA A 23 -2.43 -0.38 4.96
CA ALA A 23 -3.00 -1.64 4.52
C ALA A 23 -3.36 -2.50 5.74
N LEU A 24 -4.34 -3.38 5.56
CA LEU A 24 -4.75 -4.36 6.56
C LEU A 24 -4.10 -5.70 6.25
N ALA A 25 -3.40 -6.28 7.24
CA ALA A 25 -2.90 -7.64 7.18
C ALA A 25 -3.76 -8.57 8.05
N TYR A 26 -4.53 -9.46 7.42
CA TYR A 26 -5.26 -10.51 8.11
C TYR A 26 -4.39 -11.78 8.20
N ARG A 27 -4.03 -12.18 9.42
CA ARG A 27 -3.24 -13.39 9.68
C ARG A 27 -4.16 -14.57 9.97
N SER A 28 -4.29 -15.47 9.00
CA SER A 28 -4.98 -16.76 9.16
C SER A 28 -4.01 -17.88 9.53
N SER A 29 -4.51 -19.07 9.83
CA SER A 29 -3.67 -20.27 10.01
C SER A 29 -2.93 -20.69 8.75
N LYS A 30 -3.45 -20.35 7.56
CA LYS A 30 -2.88 -20.70 6.25
C LYS A 30 -1.84 -19.70 5.75
N GLY A 31 -1.84 -18.48 6.28
CA GLY A 31 -0.96 -17.37 5.89
C GLY A 31 -1.68 -16.01 5.92
N LEU A 32 -1.03 -14.99 5.37
CA LEU A 32 -1.50 -13.61 5.35
C LEU A 32 -2.38 -13.32 4.12
N VAL A 33 -3.50 -12.64 4.37
CA VAL A 33 -4.24 -11.90 3.33
C VAL A 33 -3.94 -10.43 3.52
N ILE A 34 -3.47 -9.77 2.46
CA ILE A 34 -3.20 -8.32 2.47
C ILE A 34 -4.36 -7.61 1.78
N ILE A 35 -4.95 -6.63 2.46
CA ILE A 35 -6.02 -5.79 1.92
C ILE A 35 -5.52 -4.36 1.85
N THR A 36 -5.55 -3.77 0.66
CA THR A 36 -4.95 -2.46 0.38
C THR A 36 -5.94 -1.56 -0.37
N GLY A 37 -5.82 -0.25 -0.17
CA GLY A 37 -6.56 0.74 -0.97
C GLY A 37 -5.96 0.85 -2.38
N CYS A 38 -4.97 1.71 -2.54
CA CYS A 38 -4.29 1.94 -3.82
C CYS A 38 -2.82 1.50 -3.83
N SER A 39 -2.19 1.23 -2.68
CA SER A 39 -0.78 0.84 -2.62
C SER A 39 0.20 1.89 -3.18
N HIS A 40 0.05 3.16 -2.80
CA HIS A 40 0.95 4.24 -3.25
C HIS A 40 2.41 4.08 -2.80
N SER A 41 2.63 3.37 -1.69
CA SER A 41 3.94 2.95 -1.21
C SER A 41 4.51 1.76 -1.99
N GLY A 42 3.72 1.15 -2.87
CA GLY A 42 4.04 -0.03 -3.66
C GLY A 42 3.64 -1.33 -2.95
N ILE A 43 2.91 -2.20 -3.65
CA ILE A 43 2.37 -3.43 -3.06
C ILE A 43 3.46 -4.34 -2.47
N CYS A 44 4.63 -4.41 -3.10
CA CYS A 44 5.76 -5.19 -2.58
C CYS A 44 6.24 -4.66 -1.21
N ASN A 45 6.29 -3.34 -1.02
CA ASN A 45 6.71 -2.75 0.26
C ASN A 45 5.70 -3.07 1.36
N ILE A 46 4.40 -2.99 1.06
CA ILE A 46 3.32 -3.38 1.96
C ILE A 46 3.46 -4.85 2.36
N VAL A 47 3.68 -5.74 1.38
CA VAL A 47 3.83 -7.19 1.62
C VAL A 47 5.04 -7.47 2.52
N GLU A 48 6.20 -6.89 2.24
CA GLU A 48 7.40 -7.11 3.06
C GLU A 48 7.24 -6.55 4.48
N PHE A 49 6.59 -5.41 4.62
CA PHE A 49 6.27 -4.86 5.94
C PHE A 49 5.30 -5.78 6.71
N ALA A 50 4.24 -6.28 6.06
CA ALA A 50 3.30 -7.21 6.67
C ALA A 50 3.97 -8.52 7.11
N LYS A 51 4.83 -9.12 6.27
CA LYS A 51 5.61 -10.31 6.63
C LYS A 51 6.43 -10.08 7.89
N LYS A 52 7.14 -8.95 7.96
CA LYS A 52 7.97 -8.56 9.11
C LYS A 52 7.16 -8.41 10.39
N ILE A 53 6.04 -7.69 10.35
CA ILE A 53 5.20 -7.40 11.53
C ILE A 53 4.43 -8.65 11.98
N CYS A 54 3.89 -9.43 11.05
CA CYS A 54 3.11 -10.63 11.35
C CYS A 54 3.98 -11.85 11.69
N LYS A 55 5.29 -11.80 11.38
CA LYS A 55 6.26 -12.91 11.48
C LYS A 55 5.81 -14.14 10.70
N ASP A 56 5.21 -13.94 9.54
CA ASP A 56 4.75 -15.01 8.64
C ASP A 56 5.07 -14.62 7.19
N ASN A 57 5.81 -15.47 6.49
CA ASN A 57 6.23 -15.22 5.11
C ASN A 57 5.23 -15.72 4.06
N ARG A 58 4.20 -16.46 4.49
CA ARG A 58 3.20 -17.05 3.59
C ARG A 58 2.15 -15.99 3.26
N ILE A 59 2.15 -15.51 2.02
CA ILE A 59 1.07 -14.69 1.48
C ILE A 59 0.12 -15.62 0.74
N ILE A 60 -1.15 -15.68 1.17
CA ILE A 60 -2.16 -16.51 0.52
C ILE A 60 -3.01 -15.72 -0.49
N ASP A 61 -3.19 -14.42 -0.26
CA ASP A 61 -3.95 -13.56 -1.16
C ASP A 61 -3.63 -12.07 -0.94
N ILE A 62 -3.91 -11.26 -1.95
CA ILE A 62 -3.79 -9.80 -1.93
C ILE A 62 -5.01 -9.19 -2.64
N VAL A 63 -5.78 -8.39 -1.92
CA VAL A 63 -7.03 -7.77 -2.42
C VAL A 63 -6.91 -6.25 -2.36
N GLY A 64 -7.12 -5.57 -3.48
CA GLY A 64 -7.13 -4.11 -3.54
C GLY A 64 -6.53 -3.53 -4.82
N GLY A 65 -6.32 -2.22 -4.82
CA GLY A 65 -5.64 -1.51 -5.89
C GLY A 65 -4.12 -1.49 -5.71
N PHE A 66 -3.40 -1.60 -6.84
CA PHE A 66 -1.92 -1.62 -6.86
C PHE A 66 -1.30 -0.37 -7.50
N HIS A 67 -2.12 0.63 -7.85
CA HIS A 67 -1.69 1.87 -8.53
C HIS A 67 -0.96 1.62 -9.87
N LEU A 68 -1.32 0.56 -10.61
CA LEU A 68 -0.71 0.16 -11.89
C LEU A 68 -1.56 0.57 -13.10
N LEU A 69 -2.05 1.82 -13.13
CA LEU A 69 -2.89 2.30 -14.26
C LEU A 69 -2.09 2.55 -15.55
N ASN A 70 -0.79 2.84 -15.46
CA ASN A 70 0.14 2.99 -16.60
C ASN A 70 1.58 2.64 -16.16
N PRO A 71 1.84 1.38 -15.81
CA PRO A 71 3.15 0.95 -15.36
C PRO A 71 4.13 0.96 -16.52
N LYS A 72 5.42 1.07 -16.21
CA LYS A 72 6.45 0.75 -17.20
C LYS A 72 6.36 -0.74 -17.55
N LYS A 73 6.91 -1.14 -18.70
CA LYS A 73 6.85 -2.53 -19.17
C LYS A 73 7.47 -3.53 -18.18
N GLU A 74 8.46 -3.11 -17.39
CA GLU A 74 9.11 -3.94 -16.38
C GLU A 74 8.21 -4.21 -15.15
N GLN A 75 7.12 -3.45 -15.01
CA GLN A 75 6.17 -3.51 -13.89
C GLN A 75 4.81 -4.12 -14.29
N LEU A 76 4.66 -4.52 -15.57
CA LEU A 76 3.56 -5.37 -16.07
C LEU A 76 3.93 -6.85 -15.84
#